data_AF-A0A1H6Z0Y7-F1
#
_entry.id   AF-A0A1H6Z0Y7-F1
#
_cell.length_a   1.000
_cell.length_b   1.000
_cell.length_c   1.000
_cell.angle_alpha   90.00
_cell.angle_beta   90.00
_cell.angle_gamma   90.00
#
_symmetry.space_group_name_H-M   'P 1'
#
loop_
_entity.id
_entity.type
_entity.pdbx_description
1 polymer ?
#
loop_
_entity_poly.entity_id
_entity_poly.type
_entity_poly.pdbx_seq_one_letter_code
_entity_poly.pdbx_strand_id
1 'polypeptide(L)'
;MADTTERAILAGGCFWGMQDLIRKRPGVLATRVGYTGGDVANATYRNHGSHAEAIEIVYDPEQVSYRDLLEFFFQVHDPTTRDRQGNDVGVSYRSAIFYQDDRQRQVAEDTIADVDASGLWPGKVVTEVSPAGPFWEAEPEHQDYLERNPGGYTCHFVRPDWKLPRRSRTDA
;
A
#
# COMPACT_ATOMS: atom_id res chain seq x y z
N MET A 1 15.29 14.34 -20.39
CA MET A 1 15.61 13.00 -19.85
C MET A 1 14.30 12.23 -19.87
N ALA A 2 14.29 10.95 -20.25
CA ALA A 2 13.03 10.22 -20.29
C ALA A 2 12.52 10.08 -18.85
N ASP A 3 11.40 10.74 -18.52
CA ASP A 3 10.70 10.62 -17.24
C ASP A 3 10.37 9.15 -17.00
N THR A 4 11.26 8.43 -16.32
CA THR A 4 11.10 6.99 -16.09
C THR A 4 10.31 6.85 -14.81
N THR A 5 8.98 6.84 -14.94
CA THR A 5 8.08 6.58 -13.84
C THR A 5 8.16 5.13 -13.40
N GLU A 6 8.07 4.88 -12.10
CA GLU A 6 7.97 3.53 -11.54
C GLU A 6 6.55 3.26 -11.02
N ARG A 7 6.23 1.98 -10.81
CA ARG A 7 4.94 1.54 -10.29
C ARG A 7 5.08 0.68 -9.04
N ALA A 8 4.22 0.92 -8.04
CA ALA A 8 4.06 0.14 -6.82
C ALA A 8 2.61 -0.35 -6.69
N ILE A 9 2.40 -1.53 -6.10
CA ILE A 9 1.07 -2.07 -5.82
C ILE A 9 1.00 -2.51 -4.36
N LEU A 10 0.09 -1.92 -3.58
CA LEU A 10 0.00 -2.10 -2.13
C LEU A 10 -1.45 -2.39 -1.72
N ALA A 11 -1.64 -3.20 -0.69
CA ALA A 11 -2.94 -3.45 -0.05
C ALA A 11 -2.80 -3.30 1.47
N GLY A 12 -3.77 -2.64 2.11
CA GLY A 12 -3.67 -2.30 3.53
C GLY A 12 -5.01 -1.98 4.17
N GLY A 13 -6.08 -2.64 3.75
CA GLY A 13 -7.46 -2.35 4.16
C GLY A 13 -8.27 -1.65 3.07
N CYS A 14 -9.35 -0.96 3.47
CA CYS A 14 -10.22 -0.23 2.56
C CYS A 14 -9.41 0.68 1.60
N PHE A 15 -9.50 0.42 0.29
CA PHE A 15 -8.70 1.13 -0.69
C PHE A 15 -9.01 2.64 -0.81
N TRP A 16 -10.13 3.11 -0.27
CA TRP A 16 -10.51 4.53 -0.30
C TRP A 16 -9.58 5.36 0.58
N GLY A 17 -9.38 4.92 1.82
CA GLY A 17 -8.45 5.58 2.76
C GLY A 17 -7.00 5.47 2.30
N MET A 18 -6.63 4.32 1.73
CA MET A 18 -5.32 4.12 1.09
C MET A 18 -5.06 5.15 -0.02
N GLN A 19 -5.99 5.28 -0.97
CA GLN A 19 -5.86 6.22 -2.09
C GLN A 19 -5.84 7.66 -1.62
N ASP A 20 -6.74 8.05 -0.70
CA ASP A 20 -6.84 9.42 -0.19
C ASP A 20 -5.54 9.92 0.45
N LEU A 21 -4.83 9.06 1.17
CA LEU A 21 -3.59 9.44 1.84
C LEU A 21 -2.39 9.37 0.89
N ILE A 22 -2.26 8.30 0.09
CA ILE A 22 -1.09 8.08 -0.77
C ILE A 22 -1.05 9.06 -1.94
N ARG A 23 -2.21 9.43 -2.53
CA ARG A 23 -2.26 10.38 -3.65
C ARG A 23 -1.63 11.75 -3.32
N LYS A 24 -1.59 12.13 -2.04
CA LYS A 24 -1.11 13.44 -1.56
C LYS A 24 0.41 13.47 -1.38
N ARG A 25 1.10 12.34 -1.59
CA ARG A 25 2.55 12.24 -1.43
C ARG A 25 3.26 12.95 -2.59
N PRO A 26 4.18 13.89 -2.32
CA PRO A 26 5.04 14.46 -3.36
C PRO A 26 5.75 13.35 -4.13
N GLY A 27 5.83 13.48 -5.46
CA GLY A 27 6.37 12.47 -6.36
C GLY A 27 5.38 11.38 -6.79
N VAL A 28 4.21 11.25 -6.17
CA VAL A 28 3.13 10.40 -6.70
C VAL A 28 2.46 11.12 -7.86
N LEU A 29 2.41 10.47 -9.02
CA LEU A 29 1.92 11.03 -10.28
C LEU A 29 0.48 10.60 -10.58
N ALA A 30 0.15 9.34 -10.29
CA ALA A 30 -1.19 8.80 -10.46
C ALA A 30 -1.45 7.65 -9.47
N THR A 31 -2.73 7.46 -9.14
CA THR A 31 -3.18 6.31 -8.35
C THR A 31 -4.47 5.78 -8.92
N ARG A 32 -4.67 4.46 -8.85
CA ARG A 32 -5.97 3.83 -9.07
C ARG A 32 -6.18 2.69 -8.08
N VAL A 33 -7.42 2.43 -7.72
CA VAL A 33 -7.79 1.34 -6.82
C VAL A 33 -8.32 0.14 -7.59
N GLY A 34 -8.20 -1.05 -7.00
CA GLY A 34 -8.54 -2.29 -7.67
C GLY A 34 -8.38 -3.52 -6.79
N TYR A 35 -8.43 -4.68 -7.43
CA TYR A 35 -8.37 -6.00 -6.80
C TYR A 35 -7.18 -6.78 -7.38
N THR A 36 -6.30 -7.31 -6.53
CA THR A 36 -5.12 -8.08 -6.97
C THR A 36 -4.66 -9.12 -5.93
N GLY A 37 -3.74 -10.00 -6.30
CA GLY A 37 -3.21 -11.05 -5.40
C GLY A 37 -4.20 -12.17 -5.05
N GLY A 38 -5.06 -12.55 -5.99
CA GLY A 38 -6.13 -13.52 -5.79
C GLY A 38 -6.36 -14.39 -7.02
N ASP A 39 -7.49 -15.07 -7.07
CA ASP A 39 -7.72 -16.26 -7.89
C ASP A 39 -8.69 -16.07 -9.07
N VAL A 40 -9.47 -14.99 -9.10
CA VAL A 40 -10.52 -14.79 -10.11
C VAL A 40 -10.15 -13.73 -11.15
N ALA A 41 -10.47 -13.98 -12.41
CA ALA A 41 -10.33 -12.97 -13.45
C ALA A 41 -11.50 -11.97 -13.45
N ASN A 42 -11.28 -10.76 -13.97
CA ASN A 42 -12.31 -9.70 -14.08
C ASN A 42 -12.98 -9.41 -12.73
N ALA A 43 -12.17 -9.30 -11.67
CA ALA A 43 -12.66 -9.06 -10.32
C ALA A 43 -13.46 -7.74 -10.23
N THR A 44 -14.49 -7.75 -9.39
CA THR A 44 -15.41 -6.63 -9.12
C THR A 44 -15.62 -6.49 -7.61
N TYR A 45 -16.19 -5.38 -7.15
CA TYR A 45 -16.48 -5.18 -5.73
C TYR A 45 -17.33 -6.31 -5.13
N ARG A 46 -18.28 -6.83 -5.91
CA ARG A 46 -19.18 -7.91 -5.47
C ARG A 46 -18.62 -9.32 -5.69
N ASN A 47 -17.57 -9.46 -6.50
CA ASN A 47 -16.97 -10.74 -6.82
C ASN A 47 -15.48 -10.58 -7.13
N HIS A 48 -14.64 -10.66 -6.10
CA HIS A 48 -13.19 -10.59 -6.21
C HIS A 48 -12.46 -11.77 -5.54
N GLY A 49 -13.18 -12.84 -5.18
CA GLY A 49 -12.58 -14.07 -4.64
C GLY A 49 -11.63 -13.79 -3.47
N SER A 50 -10.38 -14.23 -3.61
CA SER A 50 -9.30 -14.01 -2.64
C SER A 50 -8.46 -12.74 -2.85
N HIS A 51 -8.82 -11.89 -3.82
CA HIS A 51 -8.09 -10.65 -4.07
C HIS A 51 -8.16 -9.70 -2.87
N ALA A 52 -7.07 -8.98 -2.63
CA ALA A 52 -7.07 -7.84 -1.73
C ALA A 52 -7.61 -6.59 -2.46
N GLU A 53 -8.30 -5.72 -1.75
CA GLU A 53 -8.43 -4.32 -2.13
C GLU A 53 -7.05 -3.67 -2.10
N ALA A 54 -6.64 -3.12 -3.24
CA ALA A 54 -5.29 -2.63 -3.47
C ALA A 54 -5.30 -1.29 -4.21
N ILE A 55 -4.16 -0.60 -4.12
CA ILE A 55 -3.85 0.62 -4.85
C ILE A 55 -2.65 0.37 -5.75
N GLU A 56 -2.76 0.72 -7.04
CA GLU A 56 -1.64 0.87 -7.96
C GLU A 56 -1.20 2.34 -7.95
N ILE A 57 0.08 2.57 -7.77
CA ILE A 57 0.70 3.90 -7.62
C ILE A 57 1.73 4.05 -8.71
N VAL A 58 1.61 5.10 -9.53
CA VAL A 58 2.65 5.54 -10.46
C VAL A 58 3.36 6.73 -9.83
N TYR A 59 4.68 6.68 -9.74
CA TYR A 59 5.49 7.71 -9.08
C TYR A 59 6.77 8.03 -9.85
N ASP A 60 7.30 9.22 -9.58
CA ASP A 60 8.60 9.68 -10.05
C ASP A 60 9.69 9.27 -9.03
N PRO A 61 10.58 8.32 -9.38
CA PRO A 61 11.63 7.85 -8.48
C PRO A 61 12.68 8.93 -8.15
N GLU A 62 12.74 10.04 -8.90
CA GLU A 62 13.60 11.19 -8.57
C GLU A 62 13.02 12.04 -7.43
N GLN A 63 11.70 11.99 -7.21
CA GLN A 63 11.00 12.76 -6.18
C GLN A 63 10.64 11.92 -4.94
N VAL A 64 10.28 10.65 -5.12
CA VAL A 64 9.92 9.74 -4.04
C VAL A 64 10.44 8.34 -4.32
N SER A 65 11.15 7.75 -3.36
CA SER A 65 11.63 6.37 -3.53
C SER A 65 10.54 5.36 -3.20
N TYR A 66 10.70 4.13 -3.72
CA TYR A 66 9.87 3.00 -3.31
C TYR A 66 9.89 2.78 -1.78
N ARG A 67 11.05 3.00 -1.15
CA ARG A 67 11.21 2.92 0.30
C ARG A 67 10.36 3.96 1.02
N ASP A 68 10.35 5.21 0.55
CA ASP A 68 9.52 6.27 1.13
C ASP A 68 8.03 5.96 1.02
N LEU A 69 7.59 5.34 -0.08
CA LEU A 69 6.21 4.87 -0.24
C LEU A 69 5.87 3.76 0.76
N LEU A 70 6.78 2.80 0.99
CA LEU A 70 6.57 1.73 1.96
C LEU A 70 6.57 2.23 3.42
N GLU A 71 7.46 3.17 3.77
CA GLU A 71 7.45 3.78 5.10
C GLU A 71 6.13 4.51 5.35
N PHE A 72 5.63 5.25 4.36
CA PHE A 72 4.32 5.90 4.48
C PHE A 72 3.18 4.90 4.51
N PHE A 73 3.24 3.82 3.73
CA PHE A 73 2.30 2.71 3.77
C PHE A 73 2.17 2.15 5.19
N PHE A 74 3.28 1.80 5.83
CA PHE A 74 3.29 1.31 7.23
C PHE A 74 2.85 2.36 8.26
N GLN A 75 2.86 3.64 7.91
CA GLN A 75 2.38 4.72 8.77
C GLN A 75 0.86 4.89 8.75
N VAL A 76 0.19 4.47 7.67
CA VAL A 76 -1.25 4.78 7.44
C VAL A 76 -2.20 3.60 7.62
N HIS A 77 -1.70 2.37 7.68
CA HIS A 77 -2.48 1.16 7.99
C HIS A 77 -1.77 0.34 9.08
N ASP A 78 -2.51 -0.41 9.90
CA ASP A 78 -1.92 -1.34 10.87
C ASP A 78 -1.46 -2.62 10.13
N PRO A 79 -0.14 -2.91 10.08
CA PRO A 79 0.41 -4.07 9.38
C PRO A 79 0.46 -5.33 10.24
N THR A 80 -0.10 -5.31 11.46
CA THR A 80 0.00 -6.39 12.46
C THR A 80 -1.29 -7.21 12.56
N THR A 81 -2.36 -6.74 11.93
CA THR A 81 -3.67 -7.39 11.94
C THR A 81 -3.89 -8.23 10.68
N ARG A 82 -3.91 -9.56 10.85
CA ARG A 82 -4.16 -10.50 9.75
C ARG A 82 -5.59 -10.39 9.24
N ASP A 83 -5.76 -10.30 7.92
CA ASP A 83 -7.06 -10.27 7.23
C ASP A 83 -8.04 -9.25 7.82
N ARG A 84 -7.51 -8.09 8.25
CA ARG A 84 -8.28 -7.04 8.91
C ARG A 84 -7.55 -5.70 8.83
N GLN A 85 -8.31 -4.63 8.65
CA GLN A 85 -7.87 -3.27 8.92
C GLN A 85 -8.95 -2.51 9.69
N GLY A 86 -8.70 -2.16 10.95
CA GLY A 86 -9.68 -1.49 11.79
C GLY A 86 -11.02 -2.26 11.88
N ASN A 87 -12.09 -1.65 11.38
CA ASN A 87 -13.43 -2.24 11.38
C ASN A 87 -13.68 -3.15 10.16
N ASP A 88 -12.81 -3.10 9.15
CA ASP A 88 -12.95 -3.89 7.92
C ASP A 88 -12.28 -5.26 8.12
N VAL A 89 -13.07 -6.33 8.06
CA VAL A 89 -12.64 -7.72 8.37
C VAL A 89 -12.81 -8.61 7.15
N GLY A 90 -11.77 -9.35 6.78
CA GLY A 90 -11.75 -10.27 5.65
C GLY A 90 -10.46 -10.18 4.86
N VAL A 91 -10.21 -11.21 4.04
CA VAL A 91 -9.02 -11.31 3.17
C VAL A 91 -8.87 -10.17 2.18
N SER A 92 -9.98 -9.51 1.83
CA SER A 92 -10.01 -8.29 1.01
C SER A 92 -9.24 -7.14 1.67
N TYR A 93 -9.14 -7.12 2.99
CA TYR A 93 -8.56 -6.02 3.78
C TYR A 93 -7.20 -6.34 4.38
N ARG A 94 -6.56 -7.42 3.94
CA ARG A 94 -5.24 -7.82 4.43
C ARG A 94 -4.16 -6.83 4.02
N SER A 95 -3.06 -6.83 4.77
CA SER A 95 -1.83 -6.12 4.39
C SER A 95 -1.01 -6.94 3.40
N ALA A 96 -0.68 -6.36 2.25
CA ALA A 96 0.19 -7.00 1.25
C ALA A 96 0.97 -5.98 0.40
N ILE A 97 2.16 -6.38 -0.02
CA ILE A 97 3.03 -5.69 -0.97
C ILE A 97 3.23 -6.58 -2.19
N PHE A 98 2.87 -6.06 -3.36
CA PHE A 98 2.98 -6.78 -4.62
C PHE A 98 4.14 -6.21 -5.45
N TYR A 99 5.31 -6.86 -5.35
CA TYR A 99 6.55 -6.36 -5.95
C TYR A 99 6.61 -6.60 -7.46
N GLN A 100 7.15 -5.63 -8.20
CA GLN A 100 7.29 -5.72 -9.65
C GLN A 100 8.61 -6.36 -10.10
N ASP A 101 9.64 -6.25 -9.28
CA ASP A 101 10.98 -6.76 -9.54
C ASP A 101 11.68 -7.16 -8.24
N ASP A 102 12.85 -7.80 -8.35
CA ASP A 102 13.64 -8.24 -7.20
C ASP A 102 14.13 -7.07 -6.32
N ARG A 103 14.32 -5.88 -6.89
CA ARG A 103 14.71 -4.70 -6.13
C ARG A 103 13.57 -4.28 -5.19
N GLN A 104 12.33 -4.20 -5.70
CA GLN A 104 11.17 -3.94 -4.86
C GLN A 104 10.96 -5.02 -3.80
N ARG A 105 11.20 -6.30 -4.12
CA ARG A 105 11.13 -7.38 -3.12
C ARG A 105 12.11 -7.13 -1.97
N GLN A 106 13.38 -6.89 -2.28
CA GLN A 106 14.43 -6.64 -1.28
C GLN A 106 14.10 -5.41 -0.42
N VAL A 107 13.70 -4.30 -1.04
CA VAL A 107 13.33 -3.09 -0.30
C VAL A 107 12.11 -3.35 0.60
N ALA A 108 11.13 -4.15 0.17
CA ALA A 108 9.98 -4.51 0.99
C ALA A 108 10.38 -5.35 2.21
N GLU A 109 11.18 -6.41 2.00
CA GLU A 109 11.70 -7.28 3.05
C GLU A 109 12.54 -6.48 4.06
N ASP A 110 13.44 -5.62 3.59
CA ASP A 110 14.27 -4.74 4.44
C ASP A 110 13.43 -3.74 5.24
N THR A 111 12.37 -3.21 4.64
CA THR A 111 11.48 -2.26 5.33
C THR A 111 10.68 -2.96 6.42
N ILE A 112 10.19 -4.17 6.15
CA ILE A 112 9.51 -5.00 7.17
C ILE A 112 10.47 -5.32 8.32
N ALA A 113 11.72 -5.69 8.00
CA ALA A 113 12.74 -5.97 9.02
C ALA A 113 13.02 -4.74 9.91
N ASP A 114 13.12 -3.54 9.32
CA ASP A 114 13.28 -2.30 10.08
C ASP A 114 12.06 -1.97 10.94
N VAL A 115 10.85 -2.17 10.41
CA VAL A 115 9.58 -1.97 11.15
C VAL A 115 9.54 -2.88 12.37
N ASP A 116 9.77 -4.19 12.20
CA ASP A 116 9.80 -5.15 13.29
C ASP A 116 10.93 -4.83 14.31
N ALA A 117 12.13 -4.48 13.82
CA ALA A 117 13.28 -4.16 14.69
C ALA A 117 13.08 -2.86 15.49
N SER A 118 12.29 -1.92 14.99
CA SER A 118 12.04 -0.64 15.66
C SER A 118 11.24 -0.77 16.97
N GLY A 119 10.37 -1.79 17.07
CA GLY A 119 9.44 -1.94 18.18
C GLY A 119 8.37 -0.83 18.29
N LEU A 120 8.21 0.01 17.26
CA LEU A 120 7.26 1.14 17.25
C LEU A 120 5.83 0.71 16.88
N TRP A 121 5.68 -0.43 16.21
CA TRP A 121 4.38 -0.98 15.81
C TRP A 121 3.81 -1.92 16.89
N PRO A 122 2.48 -2.10 16.94
CA PRO A 122 1.81 -2.77 18.07
C PRO A 122 2.03 -4.30 18.12
N GLY A 123 2.80 -4.86 17.19
CA GLY A 123 3.04 -6.29 17.06
C GLY A 123 3.91 -6.62 15.86
N LYS A 124 4.06 -7.92 15.61
CA LYS A 124 4.82 -8.43 14.46
C LYS A 124 4.09 -8.09 13.15
N VAL A 125 4.82 -7.64 12.15
CA VAL A 125 4.29 -7.43 10.81
C VAL A 125 3.81 -8.74 10.19
N VAL A 126 2.57 -8.74 9.68
CA VAL A 126 1.94 -9.87 8.97
C VAL A 126 1.76 -9.60 7.48
N THR A 127 2.27 -8.47 6.99
CA THR A 127 2.22 -8.06 5.58
C THR A 127 2.79 -9.12 4.66
N GLU A 128 2.01 -9.53 3.66
CA GLU A 128 2.46 -10.44 2.62
C GLU A 128 3.41 -9.72 1.66
N VAL A 129 4.46 -10.40 1.19
CA VAL A 129 5.32 -9.92 0.11
C VAL A 129 5.26 -10.94 -1.02
N SER A 130 4.71 -10.56 -2.16
CA SER A 130 4.42 -11.48 -3.27
C SER A 130 4.63 -10.80 -4.62
N PRO A 131 4.92 -11.55 -5.70
CA PRO A 131 5.09 -10.94 -7.02
C PRO A 131 3.78 -10.32 -7.50
N ALA A 132 3.88 -9.18 -8.18
CA ALA A 132 2.74 -8.53 -8.81
C ALA A 132 2.13 -9.41 -9.91
N GLY A 133 0.84 -9.68 -9.80
CA GLY A 133 0.02 -10.35 -10.81
C GLY A 133 -0.88 -9.37 -11.56
N PRO A 134 -1.97 -9.85 -12.18
CA PRO A 134 -3.00 -8.99 -12.75
C PRO A 134 -3.59 -8.02 -11.71
N PHE A 135 -3.85 -6.78 -12.13
CA PHE A 135 -4.54 -5.77 -11.34
C PHE A 135 -5.88 -5.45 -12.00
N TRP A 136 -6.98 -5.82 -11.33
CA TRP A 136 -8.33 -5.56 -11.81
C TRP A 136 -8.79 -4.21 -11.26
N GLU A 137 -8.79 -3.18 -12.11
CA GLU A 137 -9.24 -1.85 -11.71
C GLU A 137 -10.68 -1.90 -11.19
N ALA A 138 -10.90 -1.28 -10.03
CA ALA A 138 -12.22 -1.21 -9.43
C ALA A 138 -13.12 -0.25 -10.20
N GLU A 139 -14.42 -0.42 -10.00
CA GLU A 139 -15.47 0.34 -10.66
C GLU A 139 -15.31 1.86 -10.47
N PRO A 140 -15.74 2.71 -11.42
CA PRO A 140 -15.54 4.16 -11.36
C PRO A 140 -16.03 4.82 -10.06
N GLU A 141 -17.09 4.28 -9.44
CA GLU A 141 -17.57 4.76 -8.15
C GLU A 141 -16.61 4.58 -6.97
N HIS A 142 -15.58 3.73 -7.10
CA HIS A 142 -14.53 3.55 -6.09
C HIS A 142 -13.30 4.44 -6.32
N GLN A 143 -13.06 4.88 -7.56
CA GLN A 143 -11.93 5.75 -7.88
C GLN A 143 -12.13 7.15 -7.32
N ASP A 144 -11.13 7.70 -6.61
CA ASP A 144 -11.18 9.04 -6.02
C ASP A 144 -12.38 9.23 -5.06
N TYR A 145 -12.81 8.16 -4.38
CA TYR A 145 -14.05 8.16 -3.58
C TYR A 145 -14.07 9.27 -2.53
N LEU A 146 -12.98 9.45 -1.76
CA LEU A 146 -12.89 10.46 -0.71
C LEU A 146 -12.59 11.87 -1.22
N GLU A 147 -12.09 12.03 -2.44
CA GLU A 147 -12.05 13.36 -3.09
C GLU A 147 -13.47 13.82 -3.43
N ARG A 148 -14.31 12.91 -3.93
CA ARG A 148 -15.72 13.17 -4.23
C ARG A 148 -16.59 13.25 -2.98
N ASN A 149 -16.20 12.55 -1.92
CA ASN A 149 -16.92 12.46 -0.64
C ASN A 149 -15.97 12.68 0.56
N PRO A 150 -15.55 13.92 0.86
CA PRO A 150 -14.55 14.19 1.91
C PRO A 150 -14.94 13.77 3.33
N GLY A 151 -16.24 13.60 3.61
CA GLY A 151 -16.77 13.06 4.88
C GLY A 151 -17.09 11.56 4.83
N GLY A 152 -16.67 10.87 3.77
CA GLY A 152 -16.89 9.44 3.57
C GLY A 152 -16.12 8.57 4.56
N TYR A 153 -16.39 7.27 4.52
CA TYR A 153 -15.75 6.31 5.41
C TYR A 153 -14.25 6.18 5.13
N THR A 154 -13.45 6.22 6.20
CA THR A 154 -12.05 5.78 6.22
C THR A 154 -11.66 5.37 7.64
N CYS A 155 -10.85 4.33 7.76
CA CYS A 155 -10.17 3.96 9.02
C CYS A 155 -8.66 4.26 8.98
N HIS A 156 -8.17 4.81 7.86
CA HIS A 156 -6.77 5.15 7.65
C HIS A 156 -6.46 6.56 8.15
N PHE A 157 -5.33 6.69 8.83
CA PHE A 157 -4.78 7.96 9.26
C PHE A 157 -3.28 7.81 9.49
N VAL A 158 -2.54 8.91 9.40
CA VAL A 158 -1.10 8.91 9.68
C VAL A 158 -0.87 8.75 11.19
N ARG A 159 -0.18 7.68 11.60
CA ARG A 159 0.33 7.53 12.98
C ARG A 159 1.69 8.23 13.09
N PRO A 160 1.82 9.38 13.80
CA PRO A 160 3.09 10.11 13.83
C PRO A 160 4.25 9.31 14.43
N ASP A 161 3.94 8.41 15.37
CA ASP A 161 4.92 7.57 16.09
C ASP A 161 5.36 6.33 15.29
N TRP A 162 4.68 6.01 14.20
CA TRP A 162 5.01 4.90 13.29
C TRP A 162 5.98 5.38 12.21
N LYS A 163 7.17 5.80 12.64
CA LYS A 163 8.18 6.39 11.77
C LYS A 163 9.54 5.79 12.05
N LEU A 164 10.12 5.16 11.04
CA LEU A 164 11.47 4.63 11.14
C LEU A 164 12.50 5.77 11.31
N PRO A 165 13.53 5.58 12.14
CA PRO A 165 14.67 6.48 12.15
C PRO A 165 15.34 6.44 10.79
N ARG A 166 15.73 7.61 10.25
CA ARG A 166 16.48 7.67 9.00
C ARG A 166 17.81 6.93 9.20
N ARG A 167 18.07 5.88 8.41
CA ARG A 167 19.40 5.25 8.35
C ARG A 167 20.43 6.34 8.01
N SER A 168 21.43 6.51 8.86
CA SER A 168 22.55 7.41 8.54
C SER A 168 23.21 6.93 7.26
N ARG A 169 23.48 7.85 6.34
CA ARG A 169 24.09 7.62 5.01
C ARG A 169 25.57 7.17 5.06
N THR A 170 25.98 6.44 6.10
CA THR A 170 27.39 6.21 6.44
C THR A 170 27.87 4.78 6.16
N ASP A 171 27.00 3.87 5.71
CA ASP A 171 27.39 2.48 5.41
C ASP A 171 27.42 2.22 3.90
N ALA A 172 28.27 2.96 3.18
CA ALA A 172 28.67 2.70 1.80
C ALA A 172 30.20 2.67 1.69
#